data_AF-A0A8D0NSR1-F1
#
_entry.id   AF-A0A8D0NSR1-F1
#
_cell.length_a   1.000
_cell.length_b   1.000
_cell.length_c   1.000
_cell.angle_alpha   90.00
_cell.angle_beta   90.00
_cell.angle_gamma   90.00
#
_symmetry.space_group_name_H-M   'P 1'
#
loop_
_entity.id
_entity.type
_entity.pdbx_description
1 polymer ?
#
loop_
_entity_poly.entity_id
_entity_poly.type
_entity_poly.pdbx_seq_one_letter_code
_entity_poly.pdbx_strand_id
1 'polypeptide(L)'
;MKNILVNFCCGGGSKKQFLSKDRIAKEKSRDAARSRRGKENFEFYELAKLLPLPAAITSQLDKASIIRLTISYLKMRDFISEK
;
A
#
# COMPACT_ATOMS: atom_id res chain seq x y z
N MET A 1 5.13 -1.49 -36.76
CA MET A 1 4.11 -0.58 -36.17
C MET A 1 4.02 -0.86 -34.68
N LYS A 2 3.81 0.19 -33.86
CA LYS A 2 4.12 0.36 -32.41
C LYS A 2 5.56 0.87 -32.22
N ASN A 3 5.89 2.17 -32.19
CA ASN A 3 5.18 3.36 -31.72
C ASN A 3 4.59 3.20 -30.32
N ILE A 4 5.47 3.20 -29.31
CA ILE A 4 5.17 3.82 -28.02
C ILE A 4 6.39 4.67 -27.66
N LEU A 5 6.23 5.98 -27.88
CA LEU A 5 7.15 7.01 -27.45
C LEU A 5 7.09 7.03 -25.92
N VAL A 6 8.00 6.32 -25.26
CA VAL A 6 8.28 6.60 -23.86
C VAL A 6 9.03 7.92 -23.86
N ASN A 7 8.30 9.01 -23.64
CA ASN A 7 8.87 10.31 -23.32
C ASN A 7 9.74 10.15 -22.08
N PHE A 8 11.05 10.00 -22.30
CA PHE A 8 12.03 10.09 -21.23
C PHE A 8 12.74 11.43 -21.34
N CYS A 9 12.49 12.25 -20.34
CA CYS A 9 12.88 13.63 -20.25
C CYS A 9 14.40 13.82 -20.41
N CYS A 10 14.68 14.93 -21.10
CA CYS A 10 15.94 15.51 -21.56
C CYS A 10 17.09 15.54 -20.53
N GLY A 11 18.34 15.54 -21.01
CA GLY A 11 19.49 16.02 -20.24
C GLY A 11 20.81 15.29 -20.49
N GLY A 12 21.57 15.77 -21.49
CA GLY A 12 23.00 15.54 -21.64
C GLY A 12 23.80 16.48 -20.71
N GLY A 13 24.97 16.02 -20.25
CA GLY A 13 25.91 16.81 -19.44
C GLY A 13 26.56 16.03 -18.28
N SER A 14 27.87 15.79 -18.38
CA SER A 14 28.83 15.56 -17.27
C SER A 14 28.40 14.64 -16.10
N LYS A 15 28.30 13.33 -16.34
CA LYS A 15 27.58 12.36 -15.46
C LYS A 15 28.41 11.53 -14.46
N LYS A 16 29.66 11.84 -14.12
CA LYS A 16 30.46 10.89 -13.29
C LYS A 16 30.24 10.96 -11.77
N GLN A 17 29.79 12.09 -11.18
CA GLN A 17 29.55 12.19 -9.72
C GLN A 17 28.10 12.43 -9.27
N PHE A 18 27.20 12.90 -10.16
CA PHE A 18 25.79 13.18 -9.82
C PHE A 18 24.89 11.93 -9.91
N LEU A 19 25.19 11.02 -10.85
CA LEU A 19 24.44 9.77 -11.03
C LEU A 19 24.44 8.84 -9.80
N SER A 20 25.49 8.89 -8.97
CA SER A 20 25.58 8.08 -7.75
C SER A 20 24.64 8.60 -6.66
N LYS A 21 24.60 9.92 -6.44
CA LYS A 21 23.70 10.55 -5.46
C LYS A 21 22.23 10.46 -5.89
N ASP A 22 21.93 10.64 -7.17
CA ASP A 22 20.57 10.46 -7.71
C ASP A 22 20.08 9.03 -7.58
N ARG A 23 20.94 8.05 -7.85
CA ARG A 23 20.60 6.63 -7.68
C ARG A 23 20.33 6.32 -6.21
N ILE A 24 21.14 6.84 -5.28
CA ILE A 24 20.94 6.67 -3.84
C ILE A 24 19.63 7.35 -3.39
N ALA A 25 19.32 8.56 -3.87
CA ALA A 25 18.08 9.26 -3.52
C ALA A 25 16.84 8.54 -4.07
N LYS A 26 16.91 8.03 -5.31
CA LYS A 26 15.86 7.19 -5.91
C LYS A 26 15.70 5.87 -5.16
N GLU A 27 16.79 5.25 -4.74
CA GLU A 27 16.78 4.04 -3.92
C GLU A 27 16.12 4.29 -2.56
N LYS A 28 16.51 5.36 -1.85
CA LYS A 28 15.89 5.77 -0.58
C LYS A 28 14.40 6.07 -0.73
N SER A 29 13.99 6.75 -1.80
CA SER A 29 12.57 7.01 -2.08
C SER A 29 11.81 5.70 -2.34
N ARG A 30 12.43 4.76 -3.06
CA ARG A 30 11.88 3.43 -3.32
C ARG A 30 11.71 2.62 -2.02
N ASP A 31 12.73 2.62 -1.16
CA ASP A 31 12.67 1.95 0.14
C ASP A 31 11.64 2.59 1.07
N ALA A 32 11.54 3.92 1.09
CA ALA A 32 10.50 4.63 1.82
C ALA A 32 9.08 4.27 1.32
N ALA A 33 8.89 4.18 0.01
CA ALA A 33 7.62 3.74 -0.58
C ALA A 33 7.31 2.28 -0.26
N ARG A 34 8.31 1.39 -0.28
CA ARG A 34 8.16 -0.02 0.09
C ARG A 34 7.83 -0.17 1.58
N SER A 35 8.52 0.56 2.45
CA SER A 35 8.27 0.59 3.90
C SER A 35 6.84 1.05 4.19
N ARG A 36 6.37 2.12 3.54
CA ARG A 36 4.96 2.57 3.64
C ARG A 36 3.97 1.49 3.23
N ARG A 37 4.19 0.85 2.08
CA ARG A 37 3.31 -0.24 1.59
C ARG A 37 3.32 -1.45 2.53
N GLY A 38 4.50 -1.80 3.05
CA GLY A 38 4.66 -2.91 4.00
C GLY A 38 3.94 -2.65 5.32
N LYS A 39 4.12 -1.45 5.90
CA LYS A 39 3.43 -1.04 7.12
C LYS A 39 1.92 -1.06 6.92
N GLU A 40 1.42 -0.43 5.87
CA GLU A 40 -0.01 -0.44 5.54
C GLU A 40 -0.54 -1.89 5.44
N ASN A 41 0.17 -2.78 4.75
CA ASN A 41 -0.23 -4.18 4.63
C ASN A 41 -0.32 -4.89 5.99
N PHE A 42 0.63 -4.63 6.89
CA PHE A 42 0.62 -5.17 8.24
C PHE A 42 -0.60 -4.67 9.03
N GLU A 43 -0.86 -3.36 9.04
CA GLU A 43 -2.03 -2.79 9.72
C GLU A 43 -3.35 -3.38 9.19
N PHE A 44 -3.45 -3.62 7.88
CA PHE A 44 -4.61 -4.30 7.27
C PHE A 44 -4.80 -5.73 7.76
N TYR A 45 -3.71 -6.49 7.90
CA TYR A 45 -3.79 -7.85 8.43
C TYR A 45 -4.15 -7.87 9.91
N GLU A 46 -3.60 -6.96 10.71
CA GLU A 46 -3.96 -6.83 12.12
C GLU A 46 -5.43 -6.45 12.27
N LEU A 47 -5.93 -5.50 11.47
CA LEU A 47 -7.35 -5.16 11.44
C LEU A 47 -8.23 -6.39 11.11
N ALA A 48 -7.85 -7.19 10.12
CA ALA A 48 -8.60 -8.38 9.75
C ALA A 48 -8.66 -9.43 10.87
N LYS A 49 -7.62 -9.52 11.73
CA LYS A 49 -7.61 -10.42 12.89
C LYS A 49 -8.52 -9.97 14.03
N LEU A 50 -8.81 -8.67 14.12
CA LEU A 50 -9.70 -8.12 15.14
C LEU A 50 -11.19 -8.33 14.81
N LEU A 51 -11.52 -8.64 13.56
CA LEU A 51 -12.89 -8.98 13.18
C LEU A 51 -13.29 -10.32 13.82
N PRO A 52 -14.57 -10.50 14.19
CA PRO A 52 -15.08 -11.75 14.76
C PRO A 52 -15.25 -12.83 13.67
N LEU A 53 -14.18 -13.14 12.95
CA LEU A 53 -14.12 -14.10 11.85
C LEU A 53 -12.97 -15.08 12.07
N PRO A 54 -13.11 -16.36 11.67
CA PRO A 54 -12.03 -17.33 11.75
C PRO A 54 -10.78 -16.87 10.97
N ALA A 55 -9.59 -17.04 11.56
CA ALA A 55 -8.31 -16.65 10.96
C ALA A 55 -8.06 -17.27 9.56
N ALA A 56 -8.62 -18.46 9.32
CA ALA A 56 -8.56 -19.13 8.01
C ALA A 56 -9.18 -18.28 6.90
N ILE A 57 -10.26 -17.55 7.19
CA ILE A 57 -10.97 -16.73 6.22
C ILE A 57 -10.29 -15.36 6.12
N THR A 58 -9.93 -14.74 7.24
CA THR A 58 -9.33 -13.39 7.27
C THR A 58 -7.99 -13.30 6.57
N SER A 59 -7.26 -14.41 6.46
CA SER A 59 -6.02 -14.49 5.68
C SER A 59 -6.21 -14.37 4.15
N GLN A 60 -7.39 -14.73 3.64
CA GLN A 60 -7.72 -14.73 2.21
C GLN A 60 -8.46 -13.47 1.75
N LEU A 61 -8.83 -12.59 2.69
CA LEU A 61 -9.59 -11.39 2.39
C LEU A 61 -8.75 -10.35 1.64
N ASP A 62 -9.36 -9.75 0.63
CA ASP A 62 -8.79 -8.58 -0.06
C ASP A 62 -8.91 -7.31 0.82
N LYS A 63 -7.99 -6.37 0.63
CA LYS A 63 -7.95 -5.10 1.38
C LYS A 63 -9.28 -4.34 1.39
N ALA A 64 -10.01 -4.34 0.27
CA ALA A 64 -11.27 -3.61 0.18
C ALA A 64 -12.37 -4.30 0.97
N SER A 65 -12.45 -5.63 0.92
CA SER A 65 -13.39 -6.39 1.76
C SER A 65 -13.10 -6.25 3.24
N ILE A 66 -11.83 -6.21 3.67
CA ILE A 66 -11.47 -5.94 5.09
C ILE A 66 -12.11 -4.63 5.56
N ILE A 67 -11.96 -3.54 4.80
CA ILE A 67 -12.56 -2.24 5.12
C ILE A 67 -14.08 -2.30 5.14
N ARG A 68 -14.69 -2.89 4.09
CA ARG A 68 -16.16 -2.97 3.99
C ARG A 68 -16.76 -3.73 5.16
N LEU A 69 -16.19 -4.87 5.54
CA LEU A 69 -16.65 -5.66 6.68
C LEU A 69 -16.44 -4.94 8.01
N THR A 70 -15.29 -4.28 8.19
CA THR A 70 -15.01 -3.50 9.40
C THR A 70 -16.04 -2.39 9.60
N ILE A 71 -16.33 -1.61 8.54
CA ILE A 71 -17.32 -0.53 8.60
C ILE A 71 -18.71 -1.08 8.92
N SER A 72 -19.12 -2.16 8.24
CA SER A 72 -20.42 -2.80 8.50
C SER A 72 -20.53 -3.33 9.93
N TYR A 73 -19.45 -3.89 10.47
CA TYR A 73 -19.40 -4.40 11.84
C TYR A 73 -19.57 -3.28 12.87
N LEU A 74 -18.86 -2.16 12.73
CA LEU A 74 -18.99 -1.01 13.62
C LEU A 74 -20.42 -0.44 13.59
N LYS A 75 -20.98 -0.24 12.38
CA LYS A 75 -22.37 0.24 12.22
C LYS A 75 -23.40 -0.69 12.86
N MET A 76 -23.24 -1.99 12.69
CA MET A 76 -24.14 -2.98 13.28
C MET A 76 -24.04 -2.96 14.81
N ARG A 77 -22.83 -2.82 15.35
CA ARG A 77 -22.61 -2.73 16.80
C ARG A 77 -23.25 -1.47 17.40
N ASP A 78 -23.10 -0.33 16.73
CA ASP A 78 -23.70 0.92 17.17
C ASP A 78 -25.24 0.82 17.13
N PHE A 79 -25.81 0.25 16.06
CA PHE A 79 -27.25 0.00 15.95
C PHE A 79 -27.81 -0.92 17.05
N ILE A 80 -27.04 -1.93 17.48
CA ILE A 80 -27.45 -2.84 18.56
C ILE A 80 -27.31 -2.17 19.93
N SER A 81 -26.33 -1.29 20.11
CA SER A 81 -26.04 -0.63 21.39
C SER A 81 -26.95 0.58 21.69
N GLU A 82 -27.66 1.09 20.68
CA GLU A 82 -28.58 2.24 20.80
C GLU A 82 -30.03 1.80 21.14
N LYS A 83 -30.20 0.56 21.61
CA LYS A 83 -31.44 0.02 22.20
C LYS A 83 -31.28 -0.29 23.68
#